data_AF-A0A951L5A6-F1
#
_entry.id   AF-A0A951L5A6-F1
#
_cell.length_a   1.000
_cell.length_b   1.000
_cell.length_c   1.000
_cell.angle_alpha   90.00
_cell.angle_beta   90.00
_cell.angle_gamma   90.00
#
_symmetry.space_group_name_H-M   'P 1'
#
loop_
_entity.id
_entity.type
_entity.pdbx_description
1 polymer ?
#
loop_
_entity_poly.entity_id
_entity_poly.type
_entity_poly.pdbx_seq_one_letter_code
_entity_poly.pdbx_strand_id
1 'polypeptide(L)'
;MIDAMRDEEGKLIGFAKITRDITERRAAEEKLRRAQEQLAQSQKLEALGQLTGGIAHDFNNMLMVVSGNAQILKKRLRDARNLRAVESIELAAARGETLTRQLLAFSRRQALNPIVISLRQRVAEFR
;
A
#
# COMPACT_ATOMS: atom_id res chain seq x y z
N MET A 1 24.11 33.38 18.33
CA MET A 1 24.28 33.98 19.66
C MET A 1 24.61 35.44 19.43
N ILE A 2 23.93 36.34 20.14
CA ILE A 2 24.21 37.77 20.07
C ILE A 2 24.63 38.14 21.49
N ASP A 3 25.88 38.56 21.63
CA ASP A 3 26.45 38.91 22.93
C ASP A 3 26.62 40.42 23.02
N ALA A 4 26.18 40.98 24.15
CA ALA A 4 26.34 42.40 24.43
C ALA A 4 27.79 42.67 24.84
N MET A 5 28.46 43.56 24.13
CA MET A 5 29.78 44.05 24.50
C MET A 5 29.64 45.31 25.37
N ARG A 6 30.36 45.35 26.48
CA ARG A 6 30.39 46.46 27.43
C ARG A 6 31.83 46.91 27.63
N ASP A 7 32.04 48.20 27.88
CA ASP A 7 33.36 48.71 28.29
C ASP A 7 33.65 48.39 29.77
N GLU A 8 34.83 48.81 30.26
CA GLU A 8 35.27 48.58 31.65
C GLU A 8 34.37 49.25 32.69
N GLU A 9 33.59 50.26 32.28
CA GLU A 9 32.62 50.99 33.11
C GLU A 9 31.20 50.39 33.02
N GLY A 10 31.03 49.32 32.23
CA GLY A 10 29.78 48.58 32.07
C GLY A 10 28.80 49.16 31.05
N LYS A 11 29.16 50.24 30.35
CA LYS A 11 28.31 50.90 29.34
C LYS A 11 28.26 50.05 28.07
N LEU A 12 27.05 49.90 27.51
CA LEU A 12 26.83 49.14 26.29
C LEU A 12 27.52 49.81 25.10
N ILE A 13 28.48 49.13 24.49
CA ILE A 13 29.25 49.61 23.34
C ILE A 13 28.86 48.93 22.03
N GLY A 14 28.15 47.81 22.08
CA GLY A 14 27.58 47.17 20.89
C GLY A 14 27.17 45.72 21.11
N PHE A 15 26.90 45.04 20.01
CA PHE A 15 26.56 43.63 20.00
C PHE A 15 27.47 42.87 19.04
N ALA A 16 28.13 41.82 19.52
CA ALA A 16 28.83 40.88 18.68
C ALA A 16 27.85 39.79 18.23
N LYS A 17 27.91 39.42 16.94
CA LYS A 17 27.12 38.31 16.40
C LYS A 17 28.04 37.36 15.64
N ILE A 18 28.01 36.09 16.05
CA ILE A 18 28.57 35.00 15.27
C ILE A 18 27.43 34.34 14.50
N THR A 19 27.57 34.27 13.18
CA THR A 19 26.64 33.56 12.30
C THR A 19 27.38 32.38 11.67
N ARG A 20 26.81 31.18 11.77
CA ARG A 20 27.32 29.99 11.09
C ARG A 20 26.34 29.65 9.98
N ASP A 21 26.84 29.46 8.77
CA ASP A 21 26.03 28.92 7.69
C ASP A 21 25.69 27.47 8.03
N ILE A 22 24.39 27.16 8.04
CA ILE A 22 23.85 25.83 8.32
C ILE A 22 23.01 25.31 7.17
N THR A 23 23.09 25.94 5.99
CA THR A 23 22.26 25.64 4.83
C THR A 23 22.42 24.19 4.41
N GLU A 24 23.66 23.74 4.22
CA GLU A 24 23.97 22.35 3.84
C GLU A 24 23.54 21.35 4.90
N ARG A 25 23.80 21.66 6.18
CA ARG A 25 23.41 20.80 7.31
C ARG A 25 21.89 20.62 7.35
N ARG A 26 21.12 21.70 7.24
CA ARG A 26 19.65 21.65 7.20
C ARG A 26 19.13 20.90 5.97
N ALA A 27 19.76 21.10 4.80
CA ALA A 27 19.39 20.38 3.59
C ALA A 27 19.65 18.86 3.73
N ALA A 28 20.75 18.46 4.36
CA ALA A 28 21.05 17.06 4.65
C ALA A 28 20.07 16.47 5.68
N GLU A 29 19.77 17.18 6.76
CA GLU A 29 18.78 16.77 7.77
C GLU A 29 17.39 16.56 7.15
N GLU A 30 16.95 17.48 6.29
CA GLU A 30 15.66 17.37 5.61
C GLU A 30 15.62 16.22 4.61
N LYS A 31 16.71 15.98 3.86
CA LYS A 31 16.83 14.80 2.98
C LYS A 31 16.76 13.49 3.78
N LEU A 32 17.48 13.42 4.89
CA LEU A 32 17.47 12.25 5.77
C LEU A 32 16.08 11.98 6.33
N ARG A 33 15.41 13.03 6.83
CA ARG A 33 14.03 12.94 7.34
C ARG A 33 13.08 12.37 6.28
N ARG A 34 13.11 12.91 5.07
CA ARG A 34 12.28 12.42 3.95
C ARG A 34 12.57 10.97 3.58
N ALA A 35 13.84 10.58 3.55
CA ALA A 35 14.23 9.20 3.27
C ALA A 35 13.74 8.22 4.36
N GLN A 36 13.83 8.62 5.63
CA GLN A 36 13.31 7.84 6.75
C GLN A 36 11.79 7.70 6.70
N GLU A 37 11.07 8.77 6.38
CA GLU A 37 9.61 8.75 6.19
C GLU A 37 9.20 7.81 5.05
N GLN A 38 9.89 7.88 3.91
CA GLN A 38 9.66 6.97 2.77
C GLN A 38 9.97 5.52 3.11
N LEU A 39 11.07 5.26 3.85
CA LEU A 39 11.43 3.92 4.29
C LEU A 39 10.37 3.34 5.24
N ALA A 40 9.95 4.11 6.24
CA ALA A 40 8.91 3.70 7.18
C ALA A 40 7.58 3.39 6.45
N GLN A 41 7.19 4.24 5.50
CA GLN A 41 6.02 4.00 4.67
C GLN A 41 6.15 2.73 3.82
N SER A 42 7.33 2.50 3.23
CA SER A 42 7.62 1.29 2.45
C SER A 42 7.50 0.02 3.31
N GLN A 43 8.11 0.01 4.49
CA GLN A 43 8.06 -1.12 5.42
C GLN A 43 6.62 -1.41 5.89
N LYS A 44 5.83 -0.36 6.18
CA LYS A 44 4.40 -0.51 6.53
C LYS A 44 3.62 -1.20 5.42
N LEU A 45 3.83 -0.79 4.16
CA LEU A 45 3.16 -1.40 3.01
C LEU A 45 3.62 -2.84 2.76
N GLU A 46 4.90 -3.15 3.00
CA GLU A 46 5.42 -4.51 2.90
C GLU A 46 4.81 -5.45 3.93
N ALA A 47 4.75 -5.03 5.20
CA ALA A 47 4.10 -5.78 6.26
C ALA A 47 2.61 -6.03 5.96
N LEU A 48 1.91 -5.01 5.47
CA LEU A 48 0.51 -5.15 5.06
C LEU A 48 0.36 -6.14 3.90
N GLY A 49 1.28 -6.13 2.94
CA GLY A 49 1.27 -7.04 1.80
C GLY A 49 1.50 -8.50 2.21
N GLN A 50 2.46 -8.76 3.10
CA GLN A 50 2.69 -10.11 3.63
C GLN A 50 1.48 -10.63 4.39
N LEU A 51 0.90 -9.81 5.28
CA LEU A 51 -0.30 -10.17 6.04
C LEU A 51 -1.49 -10.47 5.11
N THR A 52 -1.70 -9.60 4.12
CA THR A 52 -2.79 -9.76 3.15
C THR A 52 -2.61 -11.01 2.29
N GLY A 53 -1.37 -11.34 1.91
CA GLY A 53 -1.03 -12.57 1.19
C GLY A 53 -1.41 -13.84 1.95
N GLY A 54 -1.07 -13.89 3.24
CA GLY A 54 -1.42 -15.02 4.11
C GLY A 54 -2.93 -15.16 4.30
N ILE A 55 -3.61 -14.06 4.65
CA ILE A 55 -5.08 -14.06 4.84
C ILE A 55 -5.79 -14.50 3.55
N ALA A 56 -5.35 -13.98 2.39
CA ALA A 56 -5.97 -14.31 1.12
C ALA A 56 -5.76 -15.78 0.72
N HIS A 57 -4.58 -16.35 1.02
CA HIS A 57 -4.35 -17.78 0.83
C HIS A 57 -5.33 -18.62 1.65
N ASP A 58 -5.52 -18.29 2.93
CA ASP A 58 -6.41 -19.04 3.83
C ASP A 58 -7.87 -18.93 3.42
N PHE A 59 -8.31 -17.74 2.95
CA PHE A 59 -9.63 -17.56 2.36
C PHE A 59 -9.84 -18.45 1.13
N ASN A 60 -8.87 -18.50 0.21
CA ASN A 60 -8.96 -19.37 -0.96
C ASN A 60 -9.04 -20.85 -0.57
N ASN A 61 -8.34 -21.28 0.49
CA ASN A 61 -8.43 -22.64 0.98
C ASN A 61 -9.85 -22.99 1.46
N MET A 62 -10.47 -22.10 2.24
CA MET A 62 -11.85 -22.30 2.72
C MET A 62 -12.85 -22.31 1.55
N LEU A 63 -12.70 -21.36 0.60
CA LEU A 63 -13.57 -21.26 -0.57
C LEU A 63 -13.47 -22.49 -1.47
N MET A 64 -12.27 -23.05 -1.64
CA MET A 64 -12.06 -24.29 -2.40
C MET A 64 -12.80 -25.47 -1.77
N VAL A 65 -12.77 -25.62 -0.44
CA VAL A 65 -13.52 -26.67 0.27
C VAL A 65 -15.03 -26.46 0.12
N VAL A 66 -15.51 -25.23 0.30
CA VAL A 66 -16.94 -24.88 0.14
C VAL A 66 -17.41 -25.19 -1.28
N SER A 67 -16.68 -24.74 -2.30
CA SER A 67 -16.97 -24.99 -3.71
C SER A 67 -16.94 -26.48 -4.04
N GLY A 68 -15.95 -27.22 -3.55
CA GLY A 68 -15.85 -28.67 -3.76
C GLY A 68 -17.04 -29.43 -3.17
N ASN A 69 -17.44 -29.10 -1.94
CA ASN A 69 -18.61 -29.70 -1.30
C ASN A 69 -19.92 -29.34 -2.03
N ALA A 70 -20.06 -28.08 -2.46
CA ALA A 70 -21.21 -27.64 -3.25
C ALA A 70 -21.33 -28.44 -4.56
N GLN A 71 -20.22 -28.65 -5.28
CA GLN A 71 -20.21 -29.45 -6.50
C GLN A 71 -20.59 -30.92 -6.25
N ILE A 72 -20.15 -31.53 -5.15
CA ILE A 72 -20.54 -32.89 -4.77
C ILE A 72 -22.05 -32.96 -4.49
N LEU A 73 -22.59 -32.00 -3.73
CA LEU A 73 -24.02 -31.91 -3.43
C LEU A 73 -24.86 -31.73 -4.69
N LYS A 74 -24.41 -30.88 -5.62
CA LYS A 74 -25.09 -30.64 -6.92
C LYS A 74 -25.28 -31.94 -7.72
N LYS A 75 -24.29 -32.85 -7.67
CA LYS A 75 -24.37 -34.15 -8.36
C LYS A 75 -25.38 -35.12 -7.71
N ARG A 76 -25.62 -35.00 -6.40
CA ARG A 76 -26.47 -35.90 -5.62
C ARG A 76 -27.92 -35.44 -5.49
N LEU A 77 -28.15 -34.13 -5.44
CA LEU A 77 -29.48 -33.54 -5.27
C LEU A 77 -30.31 -33.62 -6.55
N ARG A 78 -31.63 -33.69 -6.41
CA ARG A 78 -32.59 -33.80 -7.52
C ARG A 78 -33.73 -32.79 -7.41
N ASP A 79 -33.99 -32.24 -6.22
CA ASP A 79 -35.04 -31.25 -6.04
C ASP A 79 -34.55 -29.83 -6.42
N ALA A 80 -35.43 -29.08 -7.08
CA ALA A 80 -35.12 -27.75 -7.60
C ALA A 80 -34.86 -26.70 -6.51
N ARG A 81 -35.30 -26.94 -5.26
CA ARG A 81 -35.07 -25.98 -4.15
C ARG A 81 -33.63 -26.10 -3.65
N ASN A 82 -33.17 -27.30 -3.36
CA ASN A 82 -31.82 -27.54 -2.87
C ASN A 82 -30.77 -27.27 -3.96
N LEU A 83 -31.07 -27.56 -5.23
CA LEU A 83 -30.18 -27.20 -6.35
C LEU A 83 -29.96 -25.68 -6.43
N ARG A 84 -31.02 -24.86 -6.31
CA ARG A 84 -30.89 -23.39 -6.27
C ARG A 84 -30.08 -22.89 -5.07
N ALA A 85 -30.20 -23.54 -3.92
CA ALA A 85 -29.39 -23.21 -2.75
C ALA A 85 -27.90 -23.50 -3.00
N VAL A 86 -27.60 -24.66 -3.60
CA VAL A 86 -26.22 -25.02 -3.98
C VAL A 86 -25.64 -24.06 -5.01
N GLU A 87 -26.40 -23.68 -6.02
CA GLU A 87 -25.97 -22.67 -7.01
C GLU A 87 -25.69 -21.31 -6.36
N SER A 88 -26.46 -20.93 -5.34
CA SER A 88 -26.22 -19.71 -4.58
C SER A 88 -24.91 -19.78 -3.78
N ILE A 89 -24.58 -20.96 -3.22
CA ILE A 89 -23.30 -21.21 -2.54
C ILE A 89 -22.14 -21.11 -3.53
N GLU A 90 -22.24 -21.75 -4.70
CA GLU A 90 -21.21 -21.68 -5.76
C GLU A 90 -20.97 -20.23 -6.21
N LEU A 91 -22.05 -19.47 -6.42
CA LEU A 91 -21.96 -18.06 -6.82
C LEU A 91 -21.29 -17.20 -5.73
N ALA A 92 -21.65 -17.42 -4.46
CA ALA A 92 -21.05 -16.70 -3.34
C ALA A 92 -19.56 -17.03 -3.21
N ALA A 93 -19.18 -18.30 -3.35
CA ALA A 93 -17.78 -18.71 -3.28
C ALA A 93 -16.95 -18.11 -4.42
N ALA A 94 -17.45 -18.14 -5.66
CA ALA A 94 -16.79 -17.53 -6.82
C ALA A 94 -16.60 -16.01 -6.67
N ARG A 95 -17.58 -15.31 -6.09
CA ARG A 95 -17.45 -13.88 -5.74
C ARG A 95 -16.37 -13.68 -4.67
N GLY A 96 -16.34 -14.52 -3.64
CA GLY A 96 -15.32 -14.50 -2.60
C GLY A 96 -13.89 -14.66 -3.16
N GLU A 97 -13.69 -15.59 -4.09
CA GLU A 97 -12.38 -15.78 -4.73
C GLU A 97 -11.98 -14.55 -5.56
N THR A 98 -12.94 -13.92 -6.24
CA THR A 98 -12.71 -12.73 -7.05
C THR A 98 -12.24 -11.56 -6.18
N LEU A 99 -12.93 -11.31 -5.06
CA LEU A 99 -12.53 -10.30 -4.08
C LEU A 99 -11.16 -10.60 -3.48
N THR A 100 -10.90 -11.87 -3.16
CA THR A 100 -9.60 -12.31 -2.61
C THR A 100 -8.46 -12.11 -3.62
N ARG A 101 -8.69 -12.39 -4.91
CA ARG A 101 -7.73 -12.08 -5.99
C ARG A 101 -7.47 -10.59 -6.15
N GLN A 102 -8.51 -9.74 -6.05
CA GLN A 102 -8.37 -8.29 -6.12
C GLN A 102 -7.55 -7.74 -4.94
N LEU A 103 -7.81 -8.26 -3.74
CA LEU A 103 -7.06 -7.92 -2.54
C LEU A 103 -5.58 -8.31 -2.66
N LEU A 104 -5.29 -9.50 -3.20
CA LEU A 104 -3.93 -9.95 -3.53
C LEU A 104 -3.26 -9.07 -4.59
N ALA A 105 -3.99 -8.65 -5.62
CA ALA A 105 -3.46 -7.78 -6.67
C ALA A 105 -3.09 -6.40 -6.13
N PHE A 106 -3.86 -5.87 -5.18
CA PHE A 106 -3.56 -4.62 -4.48
C PHE A 106 -2.36 -4.78 -3.52
N SER A 107 -2.28 -5.91 -2.83
CA SER A 107 -1.23 -6.24 -1.89
C SER A 107 0.12 -6.52 -2.54
N ARG A 108 0.12 -7.14 -3.73
CA ARG A 108 1.35 -7.38 -4.49
C ARG A 108 1.75 -6.05 -5.08
N ARG A 109 2.92 -5.55 -4.66
CA ARG A 109 3.69 -4.54 -5.41
C ARG A 109 4.00 -5.13 -6.78
N GLN A 110 3.04 -5.20 -7.70
CA GLN A 110 3.41 -5.29 -9.09
C GLN A 110 4.20 -4.01 -9.30
N ALA A 111 5.53 -4.14 -9.49
CA ALA A 111 6.32 -3.06 -10.02
C ALA A 111 5.59 -2.70 -11.31
N LEU A 112 4.78 -1.63 -11.25
CA LEU A 112 4.23 -1.03 -12.43
C LEU A 112 5.49 -0.74 -13.24
N ASN A 113 5.59 -1.38 -14.39
CA ASN A 113 6.65 -1.11 -15.34
C ASN A 113 6.00 -0.17 -16.35
N PRO A 114 5.78 1.11 -16.00
CA PRO A 114 5.05 2.03 -16.85
C PRO A 114 5.85 2.20 -18.13
N ILE A 115 5.32 1.62 -19.20
CA ILE A 115 5.76 1.94 -20.55
C ILE A 115 5.11 3.27 -20.94
N VAL A 116 5.87 4.13 -21.64
CA VAL A 116 5.31 5.33 -22.26
C VAL A 116 4.40 4.89 -23.39
N ILE A 117 3.14 5.30 -23.36
CA ILE A 117 2.11 4.85 -24.29
C ILE A 117 1.50 6.04 -25.01
N SER A 118 1.41 5.96 -26.34
CA SER A 118 0.69 6.95 -27.14
C SER A 118 -0.81 6.71 -27.00
N LEU A 119 -1.50 7.63 -26.31
CA LEU A 119 -2.97 7.58 -26.19
C LEU A 119 -3.66 7.53 -27.56
N ARG A 120 -3.10 8.24 -28.56
CA ARG A 120 -3.67 8.31 -29.91
C ARG A 120 -3.64 6.96 -30.63
N GLN A 121 -2.55 6.20 -30.48
CA GLN A 121 -2.47 4.83 -31.03
C GLN A 121 -3.39 3.87 -30.29
N ARG A 122 -3.47 3.97 -28.96
CA ARG A 122 -4.31 3.10 -28.13
C ARG A 122 -5.79 3.21 -28.48
N VAL A 123 -6.30 4.42 -28.69
CA VAL A 123 -7.71 4.67 -29.01
C VAL A 123 -8.07 4.20 -30.42
N ALA A 124 -7.11 4.15 -31.34
CA ALA A 124 -7.32 3.66 -32.70
C ALA A 124 -7.47 2.13 -32.77
N GLU A 125 -6.86 1.38 -31.85
CA GLU A 125 -6.96 -0.09 -31.76
C GLU A 125 -8.28 -0.60 -31.15
N PHE A 126 -9.09 0.29 -30.54
CA PHE A 126 -10.39 -0.04 -29.95
C PHE A 126 -11.58 0.13 -30.93
N ARG A 127 -11.32 0.38 -32.22
CA ARG A 127 -12.31 0.41 -33.30
C ARG A 127 -12.19 -0.83 -34.18
#